data_AF-A0A5S4T705-F1
#
_entry.id   AF-A0A5S4T705-F1
#
_cell.length_a   1.000
_cell.length_b   1.000
_cell.length_c   1.000
_cell.angle_alpha   90.00
_cell.angle_beta   90.00
_cell.angle_gamma   90.00
#
_symmetry.space_group_name_H-M   'P 1'
#
loop_
_entity.id
_entity.type
_entity.pdbx_description
1 polymer ?
#
loop_
_entity_poly.entity_id
_entity_poly.type
_entity_poly.pdbx_seq_one_letter_code
_entity_poly.pdbx_strand_id
1 'polypeptide(L)'
;QRVITCGLVIGLTLLSVKYPLTNEVTFIDIGQGDSILVRDWTGKNLLIDVGGRLSFSSKEQWRQGHQTSNAQKTLIPYLKSRGIHTIDQLLVTHADTDHMGDIEVVAKAIRIKEILTSQGSLSQPSFVRRLRGLKCHVSVLAAGDQLPIMGSVLQVL
;
A
#
# COMPACT_ATOMS: atom_id res chain seq x y z
N GLN A 1 -4.59 26.01 32.16
CA GLN A 1 -5.74 25.84 31.26
C GLN A 1 -5.35 25.71 29.78
N ARG A 2 -4.78 26.75 29.15
CA ARG A 2 -4.57 26.83 27.69
C ARG A 2 -3.75 25.68 27.08
N VAL A 3 -2.66 25.26 27.74
CA VAL A 3 -1.80 24.15 27.26
C VAL A 3 -2.56 22.82 27.24
N ILE A 4 -3.37 22.55 28.27
CA ILE A 4 -4.18 21.33 28.36
C ILE A 4 -5.22 21.31 27.24
N THR A 5 -5.88 22.45 27.01
CA THR A 5 -6.85 22.59 25.92
C THR A 5 -6.20 22.36 24.55
N CYS A 6 -5.02 22.94 24.29
CA CYS A 6 -4.29 22.70 23.04
C CYS A 6 -3.89 21.22 22.88
N GLY A 7 -3.43 20.58 23.94
CA GLY A 7 -3.07 19.16 23.92
C GLY A 7 -4.26 18.26 23.58
N LEU A 8 -5.43 18.53 24.17
CA LEU A 8 -6.66 17.79 23.87
C LEU A 8 -7.11 17.96 22.42
N VAL A 9 -7.05 19.19 21.89
CA VAL A 9 -7.41 19.46 20.50
C VAL A 9 -6.47 18.72 19.54
N ILE A 10 -5.16 18.75 19.80
CA ILE A 10 -4.17 18.02 18.99
C ILE A 10 -4.38 16.51 19.10
N GLY A 11 -4.63 15.99 20.31
CA GLY A 11 -4.92 14.57 20.51
C GLY A 11 -6.15 14.12 19.73
N LEU A 12 -7.22 14.91 19.79
CA LEU A 12 -8.48 14.61 19.10
C LEU A 12 -8.33 14.67 17.57
N THR A 13 -7.58 15.64 17.03
CA THR A 13 -7.32 15.71 15.58
C THR A 13 -6.48 14.53 15.11
N LEU A 14 -5.43 14.15 15.85
CA LEU A 14 -4.61 12.98 15.53
C LEU A 14 -5.42 11.67 15.57
N LEU A 15 -6.30 11.52 16.57
CA LEU A 15 -7.21 10.36 16.65
C LEU A 15 -8.18 10.31 15.47
N SER A 16 -8.76 11.46 15.09
CA SER A 16 -9.71 11.55 13.97
C SER A 16 -9.04 11.29 12.61
N VAL A 17 -7.76 11.59 12.46
CA VAL A 17 -6.97 11.24 11.27
C VAL A 17 -6.67 9.73 11.24
N LYS A 18 -6.33 9.13 12.39
CA LYS A 18 -5.97 7.71 12.49
C LYS A 18 -7.16 6.77 12.33
N TYR A 19 -8.33 7.15 12.86
CA TYR A 19 -9.57 6.38 12.78
C TYR A 19 -10.62 7.23 12.06
N PRO A 20 -10.90 6.93 10.77
CA PRO A 20 -11.87 7.70 10.03
C PRO A 20 -13.26 7.43 10.59
N LEU A 21 -14.12 8.45 10.60
CA LEU A 21 -15.50 8.34 11.11
C LEU A 21 -16.39 7.47 10.22
N THR A 22 -15.99 7.27 8.97
CA THR A 22 -16.68 6.46 7.97
C THR A 22 -15.68 5.60 7.23
N ASN A 23 -16.16 4.51 6.65
CA ASN A 23 -15.36 3.74 5.71
C ASN A 23 -15.07 4.57 4.45
N GLU A 24 -13.89 4.37 3.85
CA GLU A 24 -13.50 5.06 2.62
C GLU A 24 -12.82 4.12 1.62
N VAL A 25 -13.06 4.36 0.35
CA VAL A 25 -12.32 3.77 -0.77
C VAL A 25 -11.72 4.91 -1.57
N THR A 26 -10.40 4.94 -1.67
CA THR A 26 -9.66 5.98 -2.39
C THR A 26 -8.88 5.37 -3.53
N PHE A 27 -9.13 5.88 -4.74
CA PHE A 27 -8.29 5.65 -5.91
C PHE A 27 -7.17 6.70 -5.89
N ILE A 28 -5.93 6.24 -5.80
CA ILE A 28 -4.75 7.10 -5.69
C ILE A 28 -4.06 7.10 -7.05
N ASP A 29 -4.01 8.27 -7.68
CA ASP A 29 -3.22 8.47 -8.89
C ASP A 29 -1.73 8.45 -8.54
N ILE A 30 -1.06 7.39 -8.95
CA ILE A 30 0.38 7.18 -8.78
C ILE A 30 1.13 7.28 -10.12
N GLY A 31 0.51 7.88 -11.12
CA GLY A 31 1.06 8.10 -12.46
C GLY A 31 1.04 6.88 -13.36
N GLN A 32 1.71 5.79 -12.97
CA GLN A 32 1.75 4.55 -13.76
C GLN A 32 1.29 3.35 -12.91
N GLY A 33 0.20 2.74 -13.37
CA GLY A 33 -0.50 1.66 -12.68
C GLY A 33 -1.54 2.17 -11.69
N ASP A 34 -2.18 1.24 -10.99
CA ASP A 34 -3.28 1.53 -10.08
C ASP A 34 -2.83 1.43 -8.62
N SER A 35 -3.50 2.19 -7.76
CA SER A 35 -3.43 2.00 -6.32
C SER A 35 -4.76 2.38 -5.68
N ILE A 36 -5.35 1.43 -4.96
CA ILE A 36 -6.65 1.59 -4.31
C ILE A 36 -6.48 1.33 -2.82
N LEU A 37 -6.78 2.34 -2.01
CA LEU A 37 -6.84 2.20 -0.56
C LEU A 37 -8.29 1.95 -0.14
N VAL A 38 -8.53 0.81 0.50
CA VAL A 38 -9.78 0.52 1.21
C VAL A 38 -9.51 0.63 2.70
N ARG A 39 -10.20 1.56 3.36
CA ARG A 39 -9.99 1.86 4.77
C ARG A 39 -11.28 1.75 5.56
N ASP A 40 -11.19 1.01 6.64
CA ASP A 40 -12.26 0.76 7.58
C ASP A 40 -12.26 1.83 8.70
N TRP A 41 -13.44 2.20 9.19
CA TRP A 41 -13.63 3.05 10.36
C TRP A 41 -12.94 2.50 11.62
N THR A 42 -12.78 1.18 11.70
CA THR A 42 -12.00 0.48 12.75
C THR A 42 -10.48 0.70 12.64
N GLY A 43 -10.00 1.31 11.55
CA GLY A 43 -8.59 1.58 11.29
C GLY A 43 -7.86 0.48 10.53
N LYS A 44 -8.57 -0.55 10.03
CA LYS A 44 -8.00 -1.57 9.12
C LYS A 44 -7.75 -0.97 7.73
N ASN A 45 -6.57 -1.20 7.17
CA ASN A 45 -6.14 -0.66 5.87
C ASN A 45 -5.78 -1.80 4.90
N LEU A 46 -6.56 -1.95 3.83
CA LEU A 46 -6.25 -2.80 2.68
C LEU A 46 -5.76 -1.90 1.55
N LEU A 47 -4.57 -2.18 1.03
CA LEU A 47 -4.04 -1.54 -0.16
C LEU A 47 -4.07 -2.54 -1.30
N ILE A 48 -4.66 -2.17 -2.43
CA ILE A 48 -4.69 -2.96 -3.65
C ILE A 48 -3.77 -2.27 -4.65
N ASP A 49 -2.69 -2.96 -4.99
CA ASP A 49 -1.62 -2.50 -5.85
C ASP A 49 -0.92 -1.20 -5.36
N VAL A 50 0.34 -1.06 -5.76
CA VAL A 50 1.18 0.11 -5.47
C VAL A 50 1.72 0.74 -6.76
N GLY A 51 1.12 0.35 -7.89
CA GLY A 51 1.59 0.51 -9.26
C GLY A 51 3.05 0.20 -9.46
N GLY A 52 3.69 0.94 -10.38
CA GLY A 52 5.11 0.78 -10.62
C GLY A 52 5.66 1.69 -11.72
N ARG A 53 6.99 1.69 -11.87
CA ARG A 53 7.66 2.36 -12.99
C ARG A 53 8.32 1.33 -13.89
N LEU A 54 8.23 1.54 -15.20
CA LEU A 54 9.26 1.04 -16.11
C LEU A 54 10.59 1.67 -15.71
N SER A 55 11.51 0.89 -15.16
CA SER A 55 12.91 1.29 -15.14
C SER A 55 13.40 1.26 -16.59
N PHE A 56 13.23 2.36 -17.30
CA PHE A 56 13.99 2.55 -18.54
C PHE A 56 15.45 2.63 -18.13
N SER A 57 16.16 1.50 -18.25
CA SER A 57 17.61 1.45 -18.12
C SER A 57 18.23 2.28 -19.25
N SER A 58 18.20 3.60 -19.11
CA SER A 58 19.05 4.47 -19.89
C SER A 58 20.48 4.23 -19.40
N LYS A 59 21.32 3.67 -20.28
CA LYS A 59 22.74 3.34 -20.02
C LYS A 59 23.62 4.56 -19.68
N GLU A 60 23.05 5.77 -19.67
CA GLU A 60 23.80 7.02 -19.59
C GLU A 60 23.66 7.67 -18.21
N GLN A 61 24.78 7.76 -17.47
CA GLN A 61 24.86 8.33 -16.12
C GLN A 61 24.35 9.79 -16.03
N TRP A 62 24.48 10.57 -17.09
CA TRP A 62 24.03 11.98 -17.10
C TRP A 62 22.49 12.13 -17.11
N ARG A 63 21.74 11.09 -17.51
CA ARG A 63 20.27 11.04 -17.41
C ARG A 63 19.76 10.54 -16.06
N GLN A 64 20.66 10.13 -15.15
CA GLN A 64 20.33 9.64 -13.80
C GLN A 64 20.11 10.80 -12.80
N GLY A 65 19.37 11.85 -13.18
CA GLY A 65 18.87 12.81 -12.18
C GLY A 65 18.04 12.07 -11.12
N HIS A 66 18.07 12.51 -9.86
CA HIS A 66 17.41 11.88 -8.70
C HIS A 66 16.01 11.30 -9.04
N GLN A 67 15.96 10.01 -9.42
CA GLN A 67 14.73 9.34 -9.81
C GLN A 67 14.02 8.86 -8.54
N THR A 68 13.28 9.74 -7.88
CA THR A 68 12.36 9.36 -6.80
C THR A 68 11.21 8.55 -7.40
N SER A 69 10.86 7.42 -6.79
CA SER A 69 9.80 6.55 -7.30
C SER A 69 8.42 7.24 -7.23
N ASN A 70 7.45 6.80 -8.03
CA ASN A 70 6.12 7.42 -7.99
C ASN A 70 5.45 7.17 -6.63
N ALA A 71 5.66 5.97 -6.05
CA ALA A 71 5.24 5.67 -4.70
C ALA A 71 5.85 6.62 -3.65
N GLN A 72 7.10 7.04 -3.80
CA GLN A 72 7.74 8.04 -2.92
C GLN A 72 7.13 9.43 -3.03
N LYS A 73 6.63 9.81 -4.21
CA LYS A 73 6.07 11.14 -4.46
C LYS A 73 4.61 11.26 -4.08
N THR A 74 3.82 10.21 -4.29
CA THR A 74 2.37 10.30 -4.12
C THR A 74 1.83 9.33 -3.06
N LEU A 75 2.04 8.02 -3.25
CA LEU A 75 1.43 6.99 -2.39
C LEU A 75 1.87 7.11 -0.92
N ILE A 76 3.18 7.13 -0.67
CA ILE A 76 3.72 7.17 0.70
C ILE A 76 3.32 8.48 1.41
N PRO A 77 3.47 9.68 0.79
CA PRO A 77 3.00 10.92 1.39
C PRO A 77 1.49 10.92 1.67
N TYR A 78 0.68 10.36 0.76
CA TYR A 78 -0.76 10.23 0.96
C TYR A 78 -1.09 9.33 2.16
N LEU A 79 -0.53 8.13 2.21
CA LEU A 79 -0.77 7.21 3.34
C LEU A 79 -0.36 7.85 4.68
N LYS A 80 0.78 8.54 4.72
CA LYS A 80 1.23 9.27 5.92
C LYS A 80 0.30 10.41 6.30
N SER A 81 -0.23 11.17 5.34
CA SER A 81 -1.17 12.27 5.63
C SER A 81 -2.50 11.76 6.18
N ARG A 82 -2.87 10.51 5.85
CA ARG A 82 -4.00 9.78 6.44
C ARG A 82 -3.68 9.12 7.79
N GLY A 83 -2.48 9.31 8.34
CA GLY A 83 -2.05 8.69 9.60
C GLY A 83 -1.80 7.18 9.51
N ILE A 84 -1.64 6.66 8.28
CA ILE A 84 -1.43 5.23 8.02
C ILE A 84 0.06 4.92 8.09
N HIS A 85 0.44 4.19 9.13
CA HIS A 85 1.81 3.67 9.32
C HIS A 85 1.89 2.15 9.13
N THR A 86 0.73 1.51 8.94
CA THR A 86 0.65 0.07 8.75
C THR A 86 -0.43 -0.26 7.73
N ILE A 87 -0.05 -1.04 6.73
CA ILE A 87 -0.95 -1.70 5.80
C ILE A 87 -1.22 -3.08 6.37
N ASP A 88 -2.48 -3.37 6.69
CA ASP A 88 -2.87 -4.65 7.25
C ASP A 88 -2.79 -5.74 6.18
N GLN A 89 -3.27 -5.44 4.99
CA GLN A 89 -3.24 -6.35 3.86
C GLN A 89 -2.83 -5.57 2.60
N LEU A 90 -1.82 -6.04 1.89
CA LEU A 90 -1.44 -5.56 0.57
C LEU A 90 -1.81 -6.60 -0.47
N LEU A 91 -2.84 -6.35 -1.27
CA LEU A 91 -3.21 -7.20 -2.40
C LEU A 91 -2.41 -6.81 -3.64
N VAL A 92 -1.72 -7.77 -4.23
CA VAL A 92 -0.99 -7.61 -5.49
C VAL A 92 -1.69 -8.41 -6.57
N THR A 93 -2.36 -7.70 -7.49
CA THR A 93 -3.23 -8.31 -8.51
C THR A 93 -2.42 -8.95 -9.64
N HIS A 94 -1.42 -8.24 -10.15
CA HIS A 94 -0.58 -8.67 -11.26
C HIS A 94 0.90 -8.72 -10.84
N ALA A 95 1.57 -9.86 -11.07
CA ALA A 95 2.98 -10.06 -10.78
C ALA A 95 3.91 -9.64 -11.93
N ASP A 96 3.56 -8.60 -12.68
CA ASP A 96 4.45 -8.12 -13.70
C ASP A 96 5.71 -7.56 -13.04
N THR A 97 6.84 -8.08 -13.50
CA THR A 97 8.19 -7.85 -12.93
C THR A 97 8.56 -6.38 -12.78
N ASP A 98 7.88 -5.53 -13.54
CA ASP A 98 8.16 -4.11 -13.68
C ASP A 98 7.39 -3.28 -12.63
N HIS A 99 6.50 -3.89 -11.84
CA HIS A 99 5.69 -3.21 -10.81
C HIS A 99 6.16 -3.44 -9.37
N MET A 100 6.97 -4.46 -9.09
CA MET A 100 7.40 -4.77 -7.72
C MET A 100 8.40 -3.79 -7.09
N GLY A 101 9.06 -2.94 -7.89
CA GLY A 101 10.02 -1.96 -7.38
C GLY A 101 9.40 -1.02 -6.34
N ASP A 102 8.14 -0.65 -6.53
CA ASP A 102 7.44 0.25 -5.61
C ASP A 102 6.94 -0.47 -4.35
N ILE A 103 6.73 -1.79 -4.38
CA ILE A 103 6.38 -2.58 -3.17
C ILE A 103 7.53 -2.53 -2.17
N GLU A 104 8.77 -2.72 -2.62
CA GLU A 104 9.96 -2.63 -1.75
C GLU A 104 10.13 -1.23 -1.16
N VAL A 105 9.80 -0.19 -1.94
CA VAL A 105 9.87 1.20 -1.50
C VAL A 105 8.79 1.50 -0.45
N VAL A 106 7.57 1.02 -0.65
CA VAL A 106 6.48 1.13 0.32
C VAL A 106 6.80 0.35 1.59
N ALA A 107 7.28 -0.90 1.48
CA ALA A 107 7.63 -1.75 2.62
C ALA A 107 8.75 -1.16 3.51
N LYS A 108 9.65 -0.36 2.92
CA LYS A 108 10.68 0.39 3.67
C LYS A 108 10.10 1.57 4.46
N ALA A 109 9.00 2.17 3.99
CA ALA A 109 8.42 3.37 4.56
C ALA A 109 7.22 3.10 5.48
N ILE A 110 6.49 2.01 5.23
CA ILE A 110 5.22 1.66 5.87
C ILE A 110 5.26 0.17 6.18
N ARG A 111 4.86 -0.21 7.41
CA ARG A 111 4.83 -1.62 7.80
C ARG A 111 3.72 -2.35 7.04
N ILE A 112 4.04 -3.47 6.42
CA ILE A 112 3.05 -4.36 5.79
C ILE A 112 2.91 -5.60 6.65
N LYS A 113 1.69 -5.95 7.10
CA LYS A 113 1.48 -7.15 7.92
C LYS A 113 1.39 -8.42 7.06
N GLU A 114 0.64 -8.33 5.96
CA GLU A 114 0.37 -9.45 5.07
C GLU A 114 0.34 -8.98 3.61
N ILE A 115 0.89 -9.79 2.72
CA ILE A 115 0.75 -9.66 1.27
C ILE A 115 -0.19 -10.75 0.77
N LEU A 116 -1.21 -10.36 0.02
CA LEU A 116 -2.16 -11.23 -0.65
C LEU A 116 -1.81 -11.26 -2.14
N THR A 117 -1.84 -12.43 -2.76
CA THR A 117 -1.55 -12.56 -4.19
C THR A 117 -2.28 -13.75 -4.81
N SER A 118 -2.32 -13.85 -6.13
CA SER A 118 -2.94 -14.98 -6.84
C SER A 118 -1.95 -16.13 -7.07
N GLN A 119 -2.49 -17.34 -7.30
CA GLN A 119 -1.67 -18.49 -7.66
C GLN A 119 -0.85 -18.26 -8.94
N GLY A 120 -1.43 -17.54 -9.92
CA GLY A 120 -0.75 -17.18 -11.16
C GLY A 120 0.44 -16.24 -10.92
N SER A 121 0.31 -15.30 -9.99
CA SER A 121 1.41 -14.40 -9.62
C SER A 121 2.62 -15.13 -9.03
N LEU A 122 2.40 -16.26 -8.33
CA LEU A 122 3.48 -17.08 -7.77
C LEU A 122 4.24 -17.92 -8.80
N SER A 123 3.74 -18.07 -10.04
CA SER A 123 4.50 -18.78 -11.08
C SER A 123 5.71 -17.98 -11.58
N GLN A 124 5.79 -16.69 -11.28
CA GLN A 124 6.89 -15.82 -11.67
C GLN A 124 8.06 -15.91 -10.65
N PRO A 125 9.23 -16.48 -11.00
CA PRO A 125 10.31 -16.70 -10.04
C PRO A 125 10.92 -15.41 -9.47
N SER A 126 10.93 -14.35 -10.27
CA SER A 126 11.38 -13.01 -9.91
C SER A 126 10.49 -12.38 -8.82
N PHE A 127 9.16 -12.53 -8.96
CA PHE A 127 8.17 -12.08 -7.99
C PHE A 127 8.38 -12.79 -6.64
N VAL A 128 8.46 -14.12 -6.67
CA VAL A 128 8.69 -14.95 -5.47
C VAL A 128 10.01 -14.57 -4.77
N ARG A 129 11.07 -14.30 -5.53
CA ARG A 129 12.36 -13.86 -4.96
C ARG A 129 12.26 -12.55 -4.21
N ARG A 130 11.53 -11.57 -4.77
CA ARG A 130 11.32 -10.26 -4.12
C ARG A 130 10.46 -10.39 -2.87
N LEU A 131 9.38 -11.16 -2.93
CA LEU A 131 8.53 -11.43 -1.76
C LEU A 131 9.32 -12.05 -0.59
N ARG A 132 10.21 -13.02 -0.87
CA ARG A 132 11.10 -13.58 0.16
C ARG A 132 12.01 -12.52 0.80
N GLY A 133 12.41 -11.51 0.05
CA GLY A 133 13.23 -10.39 0.54
C GLY A 133 12.49 -9.46 1.51
N LEU A 134 11.16 -9.36 1.41
CA LEU A 134 10.34 -8.48 2.24
C LEU A 134 10.08 -9.03 3.66
N LYS A 135 10.36 -10.32 3.90
CA LYS A 135 10.15 -10.99 5.21
C LYS A 135 8.74 -10.79 5.79
N CYS A 136 7.72 -10.73 4.94
CA CYS A 136 6.33 -10.59 5.32
C CYS A 136 5.56 -11.91 5.12
N HIS A 137 4.44 -12.05 5.82
CA HIS A 137 3.50 -13.14 5.55
C HIS A 137 2.93 -12.99 4.15
N VAL A 138 2.86 -14.08 3.39
CA VAL A 138 2.27 -14.11 2.05
C VAL A 138 1.17 -15.16 2.04
N SER A 139 -0.04 -14.74 1.66
CA SER A 139 -1.20 -15.62 1.48
C SER A 139 -1.63 -15.62 0.02
N VAL A 140 -2.05 -16.80 -0.46
CA VAL A 140 -2.58 -16.95 -1.81
C VAL A 140 -4.10 -16.87 -1.74
N LEU A 141 -4.67 -16.08 -2.65
CA LEU A 141 -6.11 -15.99 -2.86
C LEU A 141 -6.53 -16.77 -4.10
N ALA A 142 -7.67 -17.42 -3.99
CA ALA A 142 -8.40 -18.08 -5.06
C ALA A 142 -9.77 -17.44 -5.27
N ALA A 143 -10.34 -17.65 -6.45
CA ALA A 143 -11.72 -17.24 -6.73
C ALA A 143 -12.67 -17.90 -5.71
N GLY A 144 -13.59 -17.09 -5.16
CA GLY A 144 -14.48 -17.49 -4.07
C GLY A 144 -14.00 -17.08 -2.67
N ASP A 145 -12.72 -16.74 -2.49
CA ASP A 145 -12.21 -16.28 -1.19
C ASP A 145 -12.85 -14.95 -0.79
N GLN A 146 -13.03 -14.77 0.53
CA GLN A 146 -13.67 -13.60 1.10
C GLN A 146 -12.74 -12.89 2.09
N LEU A 147 -12.55 -11.58 1.87
CA LEU A 147 -11.75 -10.72 2.73
C LEU A 147 -12.69 -9.83 3.56
N PRO A 148 -12.80 -10.05 4.89
CA PRO A 148 -13.67 -9.23 5.73
C PRO A 148 -13.12 -7.80 5.85
N ILE A 149 -13.93 -6.81 5.47
CA ILE A 149 -13.58 -5.38 5.49
C ILE A 149 -14.84 -4.51 5.47
N MET A 150 -14.80 -3.35 6.13
CA MET A 150 -15.91 -2.38 6.18
C MET A 150 -17.21 -2.94 6.75
N GLY A 151 -17.14 -3.92 7.67
CA GLY A 151 -18.31 -4.63 8.19
C GLY A 151 -19.01 -5.54 7.16
N SER A 152 -18.38 -5.80 6.02
CA SER A 152 -18.84 -6.67 4.94
C SER A 152 -17.68 -7.56 4.46
N VAL A 153 -17.77 -8.10 3.24
CA VAL A 153 -16.73 -8.90 2.60
C VAL A 153 -16.39 -8.37 1.21
N LEU A 154 -15.11 -8.35 0.89
CA LEU A 154 -14.61 -8.24 -0.48
C LEU A 154 -14.39 -9.65 -1.01
N GLN A 155 -15.15 -10.04 -2.03
CA GLN A 155 -15.06 -11.37 -2.64
C GLN A 155 -14.11 -11.35 -3.83
N VAL A 156 -13.24 -12.35 -3.90
CA VAL A 156 -12.42 -12.63 -5.09
C VAL A 156 -13.29 -13.35 -6.11
N LEU A 157 -13.38 -12.79 -7.32
CA LEU A 157 -14.18 -13.33 -8.42
C LEU A 157 -13.33 -14.20 -9.36
#